data_AF-A0A353HCR5-F1
#
_entry.id   AF-A0A353HCR5-F1
#
_cell.length_a   1.000
_cell.length_b   1.000
_cell.length_c   1.000
_cell.angle_alpha   90.00
_cell.angle_beta   90.00
_cell.angle_gamma   90.00
#
_symmetry.space_group_name_H-M   'P 1'
#
loop_
_entity.id
_entity.type
_entity.pdbx_description
1 polymer ?
#
loop_
_entity_poly.entity_id
_entity_poly.type
_entity_poly.pdbx_seq_one_letter_code
_entity_poly.pdbx_strand_id
1 'polypeptide(L)'
;MKSFSELKKERTIGMQIKLIIFCVCLIVSIITYVILKAGVKDFYTYPGLFSFALFFGLFGLSYITLALIKKDGLSYFVSAFCVVISVILFLCTFKHVSPWIVVAVGFGLFICAFLIGMALVGRQLTDPLTMKNEDPEYKNYKQRKEEAEQAKKEEPEEELPEIKSFKD
;
A
#
# COMPACT_ATOMS: atom_id res chain seq x y z
N MET A 1 -3.18 5.85 26.78
CA MET A 1 -3.90 6.86 25.97
C MET A 1 -2.92 8.01 25.73
N LYS A 2 -2.46 8.24 24.48
CA LYS A 2 -1.51 9.34 24.19
C LYS A 2 -2.19 10.70 24.44
N SER A 3 -1.47 11.66 25.01
CA SER A 3 -1.97 13.03 25.20
C SER A 3 -2.29 13.69 23.85
N PHE A 4 -3.34 14.51 23.81
CA PHE A 4 -3.74 15.27 22.61
C PHE A 4 -2.61 16.15 22.06
N SER A 5 -1.71 16.62 22.93
CA SER A 5 -0.52 17.39 22.53
C SER A 5 0.51 16.54 21.78
N GLU A 6 0.66 15.27 22.14
CA GLU A 6 1.60 14.34 21.49
C GLU A 6 1.10 13.90 20.12
N LEU A 7 -0.21 13.60 19.99
CA LEU A 7 -0.82 13.28 18.71
C LEU A 7 -0.70 14.44 17.70
N LYS A 8 -0.87 15.68 18.17
CA LYS A 8 -0.69 16.88 17.34
C LYS A 8 0.76 17.04 16.90
N LYS A 9 1.73 16.80 17.79
CA LYS A 9 3.17 16.88 17.48
C LYS A 9 3.59 15.82 16.46
N GLU A 10 3.13 14.58 16.62
CA GLU A 10 3.42 13.45 15.72
C GLU A 10 2.86 13.69 14.31
N ARG A 11 1.64 14.22 14.20
CA ARG A 11 1.03 14.63 12.92
C ARG A 11 1.81 15.76 12.24
N THR A 12 2.27 16.74 13.02
CA THR A 12 3.00 17.92 12.50
C THR A 12 4.37 17.51 11.95
N ILE A 13 5.11 16.66 12.67
CA ILE A 13 6.40 16.13 12.21
C ILE A 13 6.22 15.30 10.92
N GLY A 14 5.19 14.45 10.87
CA GLY A 14 4.89 13.67 9.66
C GLY A 14 4.57 14.55 8.44
N MET A 15 3.87 15.66 8.65
CA MET A 15 3.59 16.64 7.59
C MET A 15 4.87 17.36 7.13
N GLN A 16 5.74 17.76 8.05
CA GLN A 16 7.01 18.42 7.72
C GLN A 16 7.92 17.51 6.88
N ILE A 17 8.04 16.22 7.22
CA ILE A 17 8.84 15.26 6.44
C ILE A 17 8.30 15.14 5.01
N LYS A 18 6.98 15.01 4.85
CA LYS A 18 6.33 14.97 3.53
C LYS A 18 6.61 16.22 2.70
N LEU A 19 6.60 17.38 3.34
CA LEU A 19 6.86 18.68 2.71
C LEU A 19 8.33 18.84 2.30
N ILE A 20 9.27 18.37 3.14
CA ILE A 20 10.70 18.34 2.80
C ILE A 20 10.95 17.45 1.59
N ILE A 21 10.39 16.23 1.58
CA ILE A 21 10.51 15.31 0.44
C ILE A 21 9.98 15.96 -0.83
N PHE A 22 8.80 16.58 -0.77
CA PHE A 22 8.22 17.30 -1.88
C PHE A 22 9.15 18.40 -2.41
N CYS A 23 9.68 19.26 -1.53
CA CYS A 23 10.60 20.32 -1.92
C CYS A 23 11.89 19.78 -2.55
N VAL A 24 12.47 18.72 -2.00
CA VAL A 24 13.68 18.09 -2.56
C VAL A 24 13.41 17.51 -3.95
N CYS A 25 12.32 16.76 -4.13
CA CYS A 25 11.92 16.22 -5.43
C CYS A 25 11.70 17.35 -6.46
N LEU A 26 11.08 18.45 -6.04
CA LEU A 26 10.82 19.62 -6.88
C LEU A 26 12.13 20.28 -7.30
N ILE A 27 13.05 20.54 -6.37
CA ILE A 27 14.36 21.15 -6.65
C ILE A 27 15.14 20.27 -7.63
N VAL A 28 15.20 18.96 -7.40
CA VAL A 28 15.89 18.02 -8.30
C VAL A 28 15.28 18.07 -9.71
N SER A 29 13.94 18.03 -9.82
CA SER A 29 13.24 18.12 -11.10
C SER A 29 13.53 19.41 -11.87
N ILE A 30 13.57 20.56 -11.17
CA ILE A 30 13.92 21.86 -11.76
C ILE A 30 15.38 21.88 -12.22
N ILE A 31 16.31 21.40 -11.40
CA ILE A 31 17.73 21.34 -11.76
C ILE A 31 17.90 20.50 -13.02
N THR A 32 17.29 19.31 -13.06
CA THR A 32 17.35 18.46 -14.25
C THR A 32 16.72 19.12 -15.48
N TYR A 33 15.62 19.85 -15.31
CA TYR A 33 15.01 20.61 -16.40
C TYR A 33 15.98 21.65 -16.99
N VAL A 34 16.65 22.41 -16.13
CA VAL A 34 17.63 23.43 -16.53
C VAL A 34 18.80 22.79 -17.26
N ILE A 35 19.35 21.69 -16.76
CA ILE A 35 20.46 20.95 -17.39
C ILE A 35 20.07 20.44 -18.78
N LEU A 36 18.89 19.82 -18.91
CA LEU A 36 18.39 19.29 -20.18
C LEU A 36 18.16 20.40 -21.20
N LYS A 37 17.61 21.54 -20.76
CA LYS A 37 17.43 22.72 -21.61
C LYS A 37 18.76 23.33 -22.05
N ALA A 38 19.79 23.27 -21.20
CA ALA A 38 21.08 23.91 -21.43
C ALA A 38 22.03 23.13 -22.37
N GLY A 39 21.94 21.80 -22.45
CA GLY A 39 23.01 21.04 -23.13
C GLY A 39 22.66 19.73 -23.83
N VAL A 40 21.42 19.23 -23.73
CA VAL A 40 21.10 17.88 -24.25
C VAL A 40 19.92 17.95 -25.23
N LYS A 41 20.14 18.54 -26.40
CA LYS A 41 19.10 18.68 -27.43
C LYS A 41 18.74 17.35 -28.12
N ASP A 42 19.62 16.35 -28.09
CA ASP A 42 19.50 15.18 -28.98
C ASP A 42 18.87 13.94 -28.34
N PHE A 43 18.75 13.85 -27.01
CA PHE A 43 18.23 12.65 -26.34
C PHE A 43 16.74 12.72 -25.96
N TYR A 44 16.17 13.91 -25.75
CA TYR A 44 14.80 14.04 -25.22
C TYR A 44 13.94 14.97 -26.06
N THR A 45 12.84 14.42 -26.59
CA THR A 45 11.90 15.15 -27.44
C THR A 45 11.19 16.29 -26.67
N TYR A 46 10.99 16.09 -25.36
CA TYR A 46 10.28 17.04 -24.49
C TYR A 46 10.93 17.10 -23.10
N PRO A 47 11.88 18.02 -22.85
CA PRO A 47 12.59 18.12 -21.57
C PRO A 47 11.65 18.42 -20.39
N GLY A 48 10.52 19.10 -20.63
CA GLY A 48 9.49 19.32 -19.62
C GLY A 48 8.83 18.02 -19.16
N LEU A 49 8.42 17.15 -20.09
CA LEU A 49 7.79 15.86 -19.76
C LEU A 49 8.75 14.96 -18.97
N PHE A 50 10.03 14.98 -19.29
CA PHE A 50 11.05 14.23 -18.55
C PHE A 50 11.20 14.71 -17.11
N SER A 51 11.25 16.02 -16.89
CA SER A 51 11.32 16.58 -15.54
C SER A 51 10.07 16.29 -14.71
N PHE A 52 8.89 16.32 -15.33
CA PHE A 52 7.66 15.88 -14.68
C PHE A 52 7.69 14.40 -14.34
N ALA A 53 8.15 13.54 -15.26
CA ALA A 53 8.33 12.12 -15.00
C ALA A 53 9.24 11.90 -13.79
N LEU A 54 10.42 12.53 -13.76
CA LEU A 54 11.33 12.43 -12.62
C LEU A 54 10.72 12.89 -11.31
N PHE A 55 9.95 13.99 -11.32
CA PHE A 55 9.27 14.48 -10.13
C PHE A 55 8.31 13.43 -9.56
N PHE A 56 7.40 12.92 -10.39
CA PHE A 56 6.43 11.91 -9.96
C PHE A 56 7.10 10.58 -9.59
N GLY A 57 8.20 10.22 -10.25
CA GLY A 57 8.95 9.00 -9.97
C GLY A 57 9.65 9.05 -8.61
N LEU A 58 10.41 10.12 -8.35
CA LEU A 58 11.08 10.33 -7.06
C LEU A 58 10.08 10.49 -5.92
N PHE A 59 9.01 11.24 -6.15
CA PHE A 59 7.94 11.43 -5.16
C PHE A 59 7.19 10.12 -4.89
N GLY A 60 6.87 9.36 -5.94
CA GLY A 60 6.22 8.05 -5.81
C GLY A 60 7.10 7.04 -5.07
N LEU A 61 8.38 6.91 -5.41
CA LEU A 61 9.30 5.97 -4.76
C LEU A 61 9.53 6.30 -3.27
N SER A 62 9.70 7.57 -2.95
CA SER A 62 9.86 8.02 -1.56
C SER A 62 8.59 7.78 -0.72
N TYR A 63 7.40 7.93 -1.31
CA TYR A 63 6.17 7.59 -0.61
C TYR A 63 5.89 6.09 -0.53
N ILE A 64 6.26 5.28 -1.53
CA ILE A 64 6.14 3.81 -1.46
C ILE A 64 6.93 3.30 -0.26
N THR A 65 8.19 3.74 -0.11
CA THR A 65 9.04 3.34 1.02
C THR A 65 8.43 3.74 2.37
N LEU A 66 7.91 4.96 2.49
CA LEU A 66 7.20 5.39 3.70
C LEU A 66 5.91 4.60 3.95
N ALA A 67 5.15 4.28 2.91
CA ALA A 67 3.90 3.51 3.00
C ALA A 67 4.17 2.06 3.45
N LEU A 68 5.25 1.44 2.96
CA LEU A 68 5.69 0.11 3.39
C LEU A 68 6.11 0.10 4.86
N ILE A 69 6.87 1.11 5.32
CA ILE A 69 7.29 1.23 6.72
C ILE A 69 6.08 1.41 7.64
N LYS A 70 5.14 2.28 7.25
CA LYS A 70 3.96 2.60 8.07
C LYS A 70 2.83 1.58 7.93
N LYS A 71 2.97 0.59 7.03
CA LYS A 71 1.88 -0.29 6.61
C LYS A 71 0.63 0.55 6.37
N ASP A 72 0.68 1.51 5.44
CA ASP A 72 -0.48 2.34 5.06
C ASP A 72 -0.86 2.04 3.61
N GLY A 73 -1.97 1.32 3.43
CA GLY A 73 -2.41 0.85 2.13
C GLY A 73 -2.80 2.00 1.19
N LEU A 74 -3.44 3.06 1.72
CA LEU A 74 -3.89 4.18 0.90
C LEU A 74 -2.69 5.00 0.40
N SER A 75 -1.71 5.26 1.28
CA SER A 75 -0.46 5.89 0.88
C SER A 75 0.31 5.05 -0.16
N TYR A 76 0.24 3.72 -0.08
CA TYR A 76 0.83 2.83 -1.08
C TYR A 76 0.16 2.99 -2.45
N PHE A 77 -1.18 2.97 -2.52
CA PHE A 77 -1.88 3.13 -3.80
C PHE A 77 -1.61 4.48 -4.48
N VAL A 78 -1.64 5.57 -3.71
CA VAL A 78 -1.35 6.92 -4.23
C VAL A 78 0.08 7.00 -4.78
N SER A 79 1.03 6.40 -4.09
CA SER A 79 2.44 6.43 -4.48
C SER A 79 2.74 5.51 -5.66
N ALA A 80 2.13 4.32 -5.71
CA ALA A 80 2.21 3.44 -6.87
C ALA A 80 1.63 4.09 -8.12
N PHE A 81 0.50 4.81 -8.01
CA PHE A 81 -0.07 5.56 -9.13
C PHE A 81 0.87 6.66 -9.63
N CYS A 82 1.54 7.38 -8.72
CA CYS A 82 2.57 8.35 -9.10
C CYS A 82 3.73 7.71 -9.87
N VAL A 83 4.20 6.53 -9.44
CA VAL A 83 5.25 5.78 -10.15
C VAL A 83 4.79 5.32 -11.53
N VAL A 84 3.56 4.81 -11.66
CA VAL A 84 3.00 4.39 -12.96
C VAL A 84 2.93 5.58 -13.91
N ILE A 85 2.41 6.73 -13.45
CA ILE A 85 2.39 7.97 -14.24
C ILE A 85 3.80 8.38 -14.65
N SER A 86 4.76 8.36 -13.71
CA SER A 86 6.16 8.66 -14.00
C SER A 86 6.71 7.80 -15.13
N VAL A 87 6.47 6.49 -15.10
CA VAL A 87 6.97 5.58 -16.14
C VAL A 87 6.29 5.86 -17.49
N ILE A 88 4.98 6.10 -17.49
CA ILE A 88 4.25 6.46 -18.72
C ILE A 88 4.82 7.76 -19.32
N LEU A 89 4.95 8.80 -18.50
CA LEU A 89 5.52 10.08 -18.93
C LEU A 89 6.96 9.92 -19.43
N PHE A 90 7.77 9.10 -18.75
CA PHE A 90 9.14 8.80 -19.16
C PHE A 90 9.17 8.11 -20.53
N LEU A 91 8.36 7.07 -20.75
CA LEU A 91 8.28 6.37 -22.04
C LEU A 91 7.83 7.30 -23.17
N CYS A 92 6.92 8.24 -22.90
CA CYS A 92 6.48 9.25 -23.86
C CYS A 92 7.58 10.26 -24.26
N THR A 93 8.70 10.34 -23.54
CA THR A 93 9.82 11.22 -23.94
C THR A 93 10.64 10.65 -25.10
N PHE A 94 10.58 9.33 -25.32
CA PHE A 94 11.33 8.64 -26.35
C PHE A 94 10.55 8.58 -27.67
N LYS A 95 11.14 9.15 -28.72
CA LYS A 95 10.52 9.26 -30.05
C LYS A 95 10.29 7.91 -30.74
N HIS A 96 11.06 6.89 -30.37
CA HIS A 96 11.03 5.56 -31.00
C HIS A 96 10.15 4.54 -30.27
N VAL A 97 9.53 4.91 -29.16
CA VAL A 97 8.66 4.00 -28.41
C VAL A 97 7.28 3.98 -29.04
N SER A 98 6.82 2.79 -29.44
CA SER A 98 5.47 2.60 -29.94
C SER A 98 4.44 2.88 -28.84
N PRO A 99 3.34 3.61 -29.13
CA PRO A 99 2.27 3.87 -28.15
C PRO A 99 1.72 2.59 -27.50
N TRP A 100 1.69 1.48 -28.23
CA TRP A 100 1.26 0.18 -27.72
C TRP A 100 2.17 -0.36 -26.61
N ILE A 101 3.47 -0.08 -26.68
CA ILE A 101 4.42 -0.45 -25.63
C ILE A 101 4.12 0.36 -24.37
N VAL A 102 3.83 1.66 -24.51
CA VAL A 102 3.47 2.53 -23.38
C VAL A 102 2.22 2.01 -22.67
N VAL A 103 1.19 1.64 -23.44
CA VAL A 103 -0.05 1.07 -22.90
C VAL A 103 0.21 -0.27 -22.21
N ALA A 104 0.96 -1.18 -22.85
CA ALA A 104 1.26 -2.49 -22.29
C ALA A 104 2.05 -2.39 -20.97
N VAL A 105 3.09 -1.55 -20.93
CA VAL A 105 3.91 -1.32 -19.72
C VAL A 105 3.09 -0.62 -18.64
N GLY A 106 2.32 0.41 -18.99
CA GLY A 106 1.47 1.13 -18.05
C GLY A 106 0.42 0.22 -17.41
N PHE A 107 -0.26 -0.59 -18.22
CA PHE A 107 -1.26 -1.55 -17.74
C PHE A 107 -0.64 -2.67 -16.91
N GLY A 108 0.51 -3.22 -17.35
CA GLY A 108 1.24 -4.24 -16.60
C GLY A 108 1.70 -3.73 -15.22
N LEU A 109 2.27 -2.52 -15.16
CA LEU A 109 2.65 -1.91 -13.89
C LEU A 109 1.45 -1.62 -12.99
N PHE A 110 0.33 -1.20 -13.57
CA PHE A 110 -0.90 -0.98 -12.82
C PHE A 110 -1.42 -2.27 -12.18
N ILE A 111 -1.42 -3.38 -12.91
CA ILE A 111 -1.79 -4.70 -12.37
C ILE A 111 -0.83 -5.10 -11.25
N CYS A 112 0.48 -4.98 -11.46
CA CYS A 112 1.47 -5.31 -10.44
C CYS A 112 1.28 -4.48 -9.16
N ALA A 113 1.11 -3.17 -9.31
CA ALA A 113 0.81 -2.27 -8.20
C ALA A 113 -0.48 -2.67 -7.46
N PHE A 114 -1.53 -3.02 -8.21
CA PHE A 114 -2.79 -3.45 -7.64
C PHE A 114 -2.64 -4.75 -6.84
N LEU A 115 -1.97 -5.76 -7.38
CA LEU A 115 -1.73 -7.04 -6.70
C LEU A 115 -0.89 -6.87 -5.43
N ILE A 116 0.17 -6.06 -5.49
CA ILE A 116 0.99 -5.76 -4.31
C ILE A 116 0.19 -4.98 -3.27
N GLY A 117 -0.61 -4.00 -3.70
CA GLY A 117 -1.49 -3.24 -2.81
C GLY A 117 -2.50 -4.13 -2.09
N MET A 118 -3.15 -5.03 -2.83
CA MET A 118 -4.04 -6.05 -2.27
C MET A 118 -3.33 -6.99 -1.31
N ALA A 119 -2.10 -7.40 -1.61
CA ALA A 119 -1.30 -8.23 -0.70
C ALA A 119 -0.95 -7.48 0.60
N LEU A 120 -0.65 -6.17 0.52
CA LEU A 120 -0.36 -5.35 1.70
C LEU A 120 -1.61 -5.13 2.58
N VAL A 121 -2.75 -4.80 1.97
CA VAL A 121 -4.03 -4.64 2.68
C VAL A 121 -4.52 -5.97 3.23
N GLY A 122 -4.43 -7.05 2.46
CA GLY A 122 -4.76 -8.40 2.90
C GLY A 122 -3.92 -8.84 4.10
N ARG A 123 -2.63 -8.49 4.13
CA ARG A 123 -1.75 -8.72 5.29
C ARG A 123 -2.14 -7.88 6.50
N GLN A 124 -2.61 -6.64 6.34
CA GLN A 124 -3.12 -5.84 7.46
C GLN A 124 -4.37 -6.46 8.09
N LEU A 125 -5.27 -6.98 7.26
CA LEU A 125 -6.49 -7.65 7.71
C LEU A 125 -6.22 -9.00 8.38
N THR A 126 -5.11 -9.66 8.06
CA THR A 126 -4.72 -10.95 8.64
C THR A 126 -3.67 -10.85 9.74
N ASP A 127 -3.06 -9.67 9.97
CA ASP A 127 -2.12 -9.47 11.08
C ASP A 127 -2.93 -9.46 12.40
N PRO A 128 -2.71 -10.42 13.31
CA PRO A 128 -3.48 -10.52 14.56
C PRO A 128 -3.27 -9.30 15.49
N LEU A 129 -2.25 -8.48 15.24
CA LEU A 129 -1.99 -7.23 15.96
C LEU A 129 -2.89 -6.07 15.51
N THR A 130 -3.35 -6.04 14.25
CA THR A 130 -4.28 -5.02 13.75
C THR A 130 -5.74 -5.36 14.08
N MET A 131 -6.12 -6.64 14.01
CA MET A 131 -7.45 -7.10 14.46
C MET A 131 -7.71 -6.83 15.95
N LYS A 132 -6.66 -6.76 16.78
CA LYS A 132 -6.79 -6.48 18.22
C LYS A 132 -7.24 -5.05 18.54
N ASN A 133 -7.21 -4.14 17.56
CA ASN A 133 -7.52 -2.72 17.75
C ASN A 133 -8.89 -2.29 17.19
N GLU A 134 -9.57 -3.13 16.39
CA GLU A 134 -10.82 -2.74 15.73
C GLU A 134 -12.09 -3.16 16.48
N ASP A 135 -12.02 -4.11 17.42
CA ASP A 135 -13.13 -4.41 18.33
C ASP A 135 -12.62 -5.02 19.66
N PRO A 136 -12.93 -4.45 20.84
CA PRO A 136 -12.57 -5.06 22.13
C PRO A 136 -13.26 -6.43 22.37
N GLU A 137 -14.26 -6.76 21.55
CA GLU A 137 -15.05 -7.99 21.65
C GLU A 137 -14.71 -9.02 20.55
N TYR A 138 -13.79 -8.70 19.62
CA TYR A 138 -13.50 -9.60 18.49
C TYR A 138 -12.68 -10.83 18.94
N LYS A 139 -13.38 -11.95 19.16
CA LYS A 139 -12.76 -13.24 19.48
C LYS A 139 -12.10 -13.85 18.24
N ASN A 140 -10.80 -14.12 18.36
CA ASN A 140 -10.02 -14.80 17.33
C ASN A 140 -10.54 -16.25 17.13
N TYR A 141 -10.37 -16.83 15.94
CA TYR A 141 -10.83 -18.18 15.61
C TYR A 141 -10.35 -19.22 16.64
N LYS A 142 -9.11 -19.10 17.14
CA LYS A 142 -8.59 -19.98 18.20
C LYS A 142 -9.39 -19.86 19.51
N GLN A 143 -9.73 -18.64 19.91
CA GLN A 143 -10.54 -18.40 21.12
C GLN A 143 -11.97 -18.93 20.95
N ARG A 144 -12.57 -18.75 19.77
CA ARG A 144 -13.90 -19.33 19.46
C ARG A 144 -13.87 -20.85 19.44
N LYS A 145 -12.78 -21.46 18.95
CA LYS A 145 -12.62 -22.90 18.93
C LYS A 145 -12.42 -23.47 20.34
N GLU A 146 -11.64 -22.78 21.19
CA GLU A 146 -11.42 -23.14 22.59
C GLU A 146 -12.70 -23.00 23.42
N GLU A 147 -13.49 -21.95 23.22
CA GLU A 147 -14.82 -21.81 23.85
C GLU A 147 -15.80 -22.89 23.39
N ALA A 148 -15.81 -23.23 22.10
CA ALA A 148 -16.64 -24.30 21.57
C ALA A 148 -16.21 -25.69 22.07
N GLU A 149 -14.91 -25.93 22.27
CA GLU A 149 -14.39 -27.18 22.84
C GLU A 149 -14.59 -27.25 24.36
N GLN A 150 -14.61 -26.13 25.08
CA GLN A 150 -14.95 -26.08 26.50
C GLN A 150 -16.46 -26.26 26.72
N ALA A 151 -17.31 -25.61 25.92
CA ALA A 151 -18.76 -25.81 25.97
C ALA A 151 -19.15 -27.28 25.70
N LYS A 152 -18.45 -27.96 24.79
CA LYS A 152 -18.63 -29.40 24.53
C LYS A 152 -18.12 -30.33 25.63
N LYS A 153 -17.27 -29.84 26.54
CA LYS A 153 -16.80 -30.60 27.71
C LYS A 153 -17.68 -30.36 28.94
N GLU A 154 -18.45 -29.27 28.95
CA GLU A 154 -19.37 -28.91 30.03
C GLU A 154 -20.80 -29.41 29.81
N GLU A 155 -21.18 -29.80 28.58
CA GLU A 155 -22.38 -30.60 28.36
C GLU A 155 -22.14 -31.99 28.97
N PRO A 156 -22.81 -32.37 30.08
CA PRO A 156 -22.75 -33.74 30.54
C PRO A 156 -23.28 -34.62 29.41
N GLU A 157 -22.59 -35.73 29.14
CA GLU A 157 -23.10 -36.79 28.26
C GLU A 157 -24.49 -37.17 28.77
N GLU A 158 -25.56 -36.63 28.17
CA GLU A 158 -26.91 -37.14 28.39
C GLU A 158 -26.87 -38.58 27.89
N GLU A 159 -26.79 -39.50 28.84
CA GLU A 159 -26.92 -40.93 28.62
C GLU A 159 -28.21 -41.13 27.81
N LEU A 160 -28.05 -41.44 26.52
CA LEU A 160 -29.15 -41.82 25.66
C LEU A 160 -29.91 -42.94 26.37
N PRO A 161 -31.23 -42.79 26.64
CA PRO A 161 -31.97 -43.84 27.31
C PRO A 161 -31.86 -45.11 26.48
N GLU A 162 -31.39 -46.19 27.12
CA GLU A 162 -31.22 -47.49 26.49
C GLU A 162 -32.50 -47.88 25.74
N ILE A 163 -32.39 -47.93 24.41
CA ILE A 163 -33.47 -48.43 23.56
C ILE A 163 -33.60 -49.92 23.91
N LYS A 164 -34.62 -50.26 24.70
CA LYS A 164 -35.00 -51.65 24.95
C LYS A 164 -35.11 -52.34 23.60
N SER A 165 -34.25 -53.34 23.39
CA SER A 165 -34.31 -54.20 22.22
C SER A 165 -35.69 -54.86 22.19
N PHE A 166 -36.53 -54.48 21.24
CA PHE A 166 -37.73 -55.25 20.94
C PHE A 166 -37.26 -56.54 20.30
N LYS A 167 -37.28 -57.60 21.10
CA LYS A 167 -37.28 -58.98 20.64
C LYS A 167 -38.76 -59.33 20.45
N ASP A 168 -39.19 -59.41 19.20
CA ASP A 168 -40.23 -60.30 18.67
C ASP A 168 -40.15 -60.29 17.13
#